data_AF-A0A810AZV5-F1
#
_entry.id   AF-A0A810AZV5-F1
#
_cell.length_a   1.000
_cell.length_b   1.000
_cell.length_c   1.000
_cell.angle_alpha   90.00
_cell.angle_beta   90.00
_cell.angle_gamma   90.00
#
_symmetry.space_group_name_H-M   'P 1'
#
loop_
_entity.id
_entity.type
_entity.pdbx_description
1 polymer ?
#
loop_
_entity_poly.entity_id
_entity_poly.type
_entity_poly.pdbx_seq_one_letter_code
_entity_poly.pdbx_strand_id
1 'polypeptide(L)'
;MQFLRRIGLILLWLAAPIVAFAAANKNDPYLVPLRGAGNIVLVVASIAIVMLLLRRGRWRTMAGKLLVMLWCLPPLLMSVAHLKFELRKHDVLAASANEARQLGPHFMVGYSSFPEVARLAEQGLIGGVYVTRHNIRGRTIEALRAEIATLQDKRRAVGLPPLVVAADQEGGIVGHLAPPLTKVPALATLSSLAPDEQQTKAEEFGRIHGRELAGVGVNLNLAPVLDLKPPQRRNRLDFHTLIGQRAIATDPVVVSTIANAYVRGLEESGVGATLKHCPGIGRVRTDTHHFSASLNTPVRELEATDWLPFREVLSHSHSALMVGHVTLTAVDPDRAASHSKRVVQGIIRDKWNYQGMVMTDDLVMGAIYQNDVCKAVVEAINAGVDMLLVAYDGAQFYRVFACALNGSRQGKLDAVMLHASETRLARSFPTGQARDASGLVRVVDRH
;
A
#
# COMPACT_ATOMS: atom_id res chain seq x y z
N MET A 1 -22.99 23.83 40.63
CA MET A 1 -21.96 24.63 39.91
C MET A 1 -20.50 24.28 40.25
N GLN A 2 -20.10 24.13 41.52
CA GLN A 2 -18.70 23.82 41.87
C GLN A 2 -18.26 22.41 41.43
N PHE A 3 -19.14 21.42 41.52
CA PHE A 3 -18.90 20.05 41.06
C PHE A 3 -18.59 19.98 39.55
N LEU A 4 -19.41 20.62 38.71
CA LEU A 4 -19.16 20.76 37.26
C LEU A 4 -17.83 21.45 36.94
N ARG A 5 -17.43 22.46 37.73
CA ARG A 5 -16.12 23.13 37.56
C ARG A 5 -14.94 22.21 37.92
N ARG A 6 -15.11 21.32 38.90
CA ARG A 6 -14.09 20.32 39.26
C ARG A 6 -13.96 19.24 38.19
N ILE A 7 -15.09 18.74 37.68
CA ILE A 7 -15.12 17.78 36.56
C ILE A 7 -14.43 18.37 35.33
N GLY A 8 -14.78 19.60 34.94
CA GLY A 8 -14.15 20.24 33.78
C GLY A 8 -12.63 20.40 33.93
N LEU A 9 -12.13 20.66 35.15
CA LEU A 9 -10.69 20.74 35.39
C LEU A 9 -10.00 19.37 35.27
N ILE A 10 -10.62 18.32 35.81
CA ILE A 10 -10.12 16.94 35.70
C ILE A 10 -10.06 16.52 34.22
N LEU A 11 -11.10 16.83 33.45
CA LEU A 11 -11.13 16.54 32.01
C LEU A 11 -10.01 17.28 31.26
N LEU A 12 -9.68 18.53 31.63
CA LEU A 12 -8.55 19.25 31.02
C LEU A 12 -7.20 18.60 31.33
N TRP A 13 -7.02 18.04 32.53
CA TRP A 13 -5.81 17.29 32.88
C TRP A 13 -5.70 15.97 32.10
N LEU A 14 -6.81 15.25 31.93
CA LEU A 14 -6.83 13.99 31.19
C LEU A 14 -6.70 14.19 29.67
N ALA A 15 -7.28 15.26 29.13
CA ALA A 15 -7.26 15.53 27.70
C ALA A 15 -5.91 16.07 27.21
N ALA A 16 -5.18 16.85 28.02
CA ALA A 16 -3.91 17.43 27.63
C ALA A 16 -2.88 16.41 27.09
N PRO A 17 -2.57 15.29 27.78
CA PRO A 17 -1.62 14.30 27.27
C PRO A 17 -2.11 13.61 25.99
N ILE A 18 -3.42 13.37 25.85
CA ILE A 18 -4.01 12.75 24.65
C ILE A 18 -3.85 13.68 23.45
N VAL A 19 -4.16 14.97 23.63
CA VAL A 19 -4.02 15.98 22.58
C VAL A 19 -2.55 16.23 22.23
N ALA A 20 -1.66 16.24 23.24
CA ALA A 20 -0.21 16.33 23.02
C ALA A 20 0.32 15.13 22.23
N PHE A 21 -0.13 13.91 22.54
CA PHE A 21 0.21 12.70 21.80
C PHE A 21 -0.27 12.77 20.35
N ALA A 22 -1.52 13.17 20.11
CA ALA A 22 -2.06 13.35 18.77
C ALA A 22 -1.29 14.41 17.96
N ALA A 23 -0.93 15.53 18.60
CA ALA A 23 -0.16 16.60 17.98
C ALA A 23 1.27 16.16 17.61
N ALA A 24 1.97 15.46 18.50
CA ALA A 24 3.31 14.93 18.24
C ALA A 24 3.31 13.90 17.09
N ASN A 25 2.23 13.14 16.96
CA ASN A 25 2.07 12.08 15.97
C ASN A 25 1.16 12.49 14.79
N LYS A 26 0.96 13.79 14.50
CA LYS A 26 -0.01 14.27 13.49
C LYS A 26 0.11 13.62 12.10
N ASN A 27 1.29 13.12 11.75
CA ASN A 27 1.61 12.46 10.48
C ASN A 27 1.57 10.93 10.59
N ASP A 28 1.06 10.38 11.69
CA ASP A 28 0.85 8.94 11.82
C ASP A 28 -0.31 8.50 10.90
N PRO A 29 -0.22 7.33 10.24
CA PRO A 29 -1.27 6.82 9.37
C PRO A 29 -2.64 6.67 10.05
N TYR A 30 -2.68 6.33 11.35
CA TYR A 30 -3.93 6.20 12.09
C TYR A 30 -4.62 7.55 12.34
N LEU A 31 -3.89 8.67 12.16
CA LEU A 31 -4.40 10.02 12.34
C LEU A 31 -4.70 10.73 11.02
N VAL A 32 -4.67 10.01 9.87
CA VAL A 32 -5.09 10.56 8.56
C VAL A 32 -6.46 11.26 8.63
N PRO A 33 -7.51 10.71 9.27
CA PRO A 33 -8.81 11.39 9.38
C PRO A 33 -8.77 12.74 10.13
N LEU A 34 -7.76 12.96 10.97
CA LEU A 34 -7.58 14.21 11.73
C LEU A 34 -6.71 15.24 11.01
N ARG A 35 -6.07 14.88 9.89
CA ARG A 35 -5.22 15.81 9.13
C ARG A 35 -6.05 16.93 8.50
N GLY A 36 -5.39 18.05 8.18
CA GLY A 36 -6.06 19.25 7.69
C GLY A 36 -6.86 19.95 8.79
N ALA A 37 -8.19 19.96 8.67
CA ALA A 37 -9.07 20.69 9.59
C ALA A 37 -8.95 20.23 11.05
N GLY A 38 -8.77 18.92 11.30
CA GLY A 38 -8.63 18.40 12.67
C GLY A 38 -7.39 18.95 13.39
N ASN A 39 -6.25 19.03 12.70
CA ASN A 39 -5.03 19.66 13.22
C ASN A 39 -5.23 21.15 13.55
N ILE A 40 -5.95 21.88 12.69
CA ILE A 40 -6.29 23.30 12.94
C ILE A 40 -7.16 23.40 14.20
N VAL A 41 -8.20 22.58 14.31
CA VAL A 41 -9.09 22.54 15.47
C VAL A 41 -8.32 22.22 16.75
N LEU A 42 -7.41 21.25 16.73
CA LEU A 42 -6.59 20.89 17.90
C LEU A 42 -5.72 22.06 18.36
N VAL A 43 -5.09 22.79 17.44
CA VAL A 43 -4.27 23.96 17.79
C VAL A 43 -5.13 25.10 18.32
N VAL A 44 -6.21 25.46 17.61
CA VAL A 44 -7.11 26.55 18.02
C VAL A 44 -7.73 26.24 19.39
N ALA A 45 -8.18 25.01 19.61
CA ALA A 45 -8.73 24.59 20.89
C ALA A 45 -7.69 24.65 22.01
N SER A 46 -6.45 24.21 21.76
CA SER A 46 -5.36 24.27 22.74
C SER A 46 -5.04 25.71 23.13
N ILE A 47 -4.93 26.61 22.14
CA ILE A 47 -4.68 28.03 22.39
C ILE A 47 -5.86 28.66 23.15
N ALA A 48 -7.10 28.36 22.78
CA ALA A 48 -8.28 28.86 23.47
C ALA A 48 -8.35 28.39 24.93
N ILE A 49 -7.97 27.14 25.21
CA ILE A 49 -7.88 26.58 26.56
C ILE A 49 -6.80 27.31 27.38
N VAL A 50 -5.63 27.56 26.81
CA VAL A 50 -4.57 28.36 27.45
C VAL A 50 -5.10 29.75 27.80
N MET A 51 -5.73 30.46 26.85
CA MET A 51 -6.31 31.79 27.11
C MET A 51 -7.36 31.76 28.23
N LEU A 52 -8.22 30.74 28.26
CA LEU A 52 -9.23 30.54 29.31
C LEU A 52 -8.61 30.29 30.69
N LEU A 53 -7.55 29.47 30.76
CA LEU A 53 -6.84 29.18 32.00
C LEU A 53 -6.15 30.44 32.56
N LEU A 54 -5.54 31.24 31.68
CA LEU A 54 -4.94 32.53 32.03
C LEU A 54 -5.99 33.53 32.52
N ARG A 55 -7.08 33.73 31.75
CA ARG A 55 -8.17 34.66 32.10
C ARG A 55 -8.86 34.31 33.42
N ARG A 56 -8.97 33.02 33.75
CA ARG A 56 -9.56 32.55 35.02
C ARG A 56 -8.58 32.56 36.20
N GLY A 57 -7.38 33.12 36.03
CA GLY A 57 -6.38 33.24 37.09
C GLY A 57 -5.81 31.89 37.56
N ARG A 58 -6.00 30.80 36.79
CA ARG A 58 -5.58 29.46 37.19
C ARG A 58 -4.06 29.34 37.27
N TRP A 59 -3.32 30.15 36.51
CA TRP A 59 -1.86 30.17 36.50
C TRP A 59 -1.21 30.63 37.82
N ARG A 60 -1.99 31.13 38.79
CA ARG A 60 -1.45 31.61 40.08
C ARG A 60 -0.96 30.49 40.99
N THR A 61 -1.45 29.26 40.83
CA THR A 61 -1.00 28.09 41.62
C THR A 61 -0.03 27.22 40.82
N MET A 62 0.83 26.46 41.51
CA MET A 62 1.77 25.53 40.84
C MET A 62 1.03 24.53 39.93
N ALA A 63 -0.05 23.93 40.41
CA ALA A 63 -0.87 23.02 39.61
C ALA A 63 -1.44 23.70 38.36
N GLY A 64 -1.91 24.94 38.45
CA GLY A 64 -2.43 25.65 37.29
C GLY A 64 -1.35 26.12 36.31
N LYS A 65 -0.13 26.43 36.78
CA LYS A 65 1.04 26.65 35.90
C LYS A 65 1.35 25.39 35.09
N LEU A 66 1.40 24.23 35.76
CA LEU A 66 1.61 22.93 35.10
C LEU A 66 0.53 22.65 34.05
N LEU A 67 -0.74 22.89 34.38
CA LEU A 67 -1.84 22.70 33.43
C LEU A 67 -1.73 23.63 32.21
N VAL A 68 -1.38 24.91 32.41
CA VAL A 68 -1.13 25.84 31.29
C VAL A 68 0.01 25.34 30.41
N MET A 69 1.13 24.92 31.01
CA MET A 69 2.26 24.38 30.26
C MET A 69 1.88 23.14 29.45
N LEU A 70 1.11 22.22 30.03
CA LEU A 70 0.59 21.05 29.34
C LEU A 70 -0.25 21.40 28.12
N TRP A 71 -1.07 22.46 28.18
CA TRP A 71 -1.88 22.91 27.04
C TRP A 71 -1.12 23.79 26.05
N CYS A 72 0.08 24.27 26.39
CA CYS A 72 1.02 24.86 25.43
C CYS A 72 1.78 23.80 24.61
N LEU A 73 1.87 22.55 25.10
CA LEU A 73 2.61 21.47 24.41
C LEU A 73 2.03 21.10 23.04
N PRO A 74 0.71 20.93 22.83
CA PRO A 74 0.20 20.41 21.56
C PRO A 74 0.54 21.30 20.35
N PRO A 75 0.32 22.64 20.37
CA PRO A 75 0.76 23.48 19.25
C PRO A 75 2.26 23.38 18.97
N LEU A 76 3.09 23.38 20.01
CA LEU A 76 4.55 23.25 19.88
C LEU A 76 4.95 21.90 19.26
N LEU A 77 4.41 20.80 19.79
CA LEU A 77 4.66 19.45 19.29
C LEU A 77 4.20 19.30 17.83
N MET A 78 3.07 19.90 17.48
CA MET A 78 2.54 19.87 16.12
C MET A 78 3.44 20.65 15.14
N SER A 79 3.96 21.82 15.55
CA SER A 79 4.94 22.60 14.79
C SER A 79 6.25 21.83 14.60
N VAL A 80 6.77 21.19 15.65
CA VAL A 80 7.97 20.33 15.56
C VAL A 80 7.72 19.14 14.63
N ALA A 81 6.58 18.47 14.74
CA ALA A 81 6.22 17.35 13.86
C ALA A 81 6.05 17.80 12.41
N HIS A 82 5.53 19.00 12.16
CA HIS A 82 5.45 19.58 10.82
C HIS A 82 6.83 19.89 10.26
N LEU A 83 7.68 20.56 11.02
CA LEU A 83 9.04 20.90 10.61
C LEU A 83 9.85 19.64 10.30
N LYS A 84 9.77 18.59 11.12
CA LYS A 84 10.42 17.30 10.86
C LYS A 84 9.96 16.69 9.52
N PHE A 85 8.67 16.79 9.21
CA PHE A 85 8.14 16.30 7.94
C PHE A 85 8.64 17.14 6.75
N GLU A 86 8.59 18.47 6.84
CA GLU A 86 9.05 19.35 5.77
C GLU A 86 10.56 19.22 5.52
N LEU A 87 11.37 19.13 6.57
CA LEU A 87 12.81 18.88 6.45
C LEU A 87 13.10 17.55 5.74
N ARG A 88 12.35 16.50 6.09
CA ARG A 88 12.49 15.20 5.44
C ARG A 88 12.05 15.25 3.98
N LYS A 89 10.91 15.87 3.70
CA LYS A 89 10.41 16.08 2.34
C LYS A 89 11.43 16.84 1.51
N HIS A 90 12.03 17.88 2.08
CA HIS A 90 13.09 18.64 1.42
C HIS A 90 14.33 17.77 1.12
N ASP A 91 14.82 16.98 2.07
CA ASP A 91 15.97 16.07 1.85
C ASP A 91 15.68 15.04 0.75
N VAL A 92 14.48 14.44 0.72
CA VAL A 92 14.06 13.51 -0.34
C VAL A 92 14.00 14.20 -1.70
N LEU A 93 13.40 15.38 -1.78
CA LEU A 93 13.26 16.13 -3.04
C LEU A 93 14.58 16.75 -3.52
N ALA A 94 15.58 16.82 -2.64
CA ALA A 94 16.94 17.27 -2.91
C ALA A 94 17.90 16.09 -3.20
N ALA A 95 17.42 14.85 -3.22
CA ALA A 95 18.22 13.70 -3.63
C ALA A 95 18.82 13.93 -5.02
N SER A 96 20.07 13.54 -5.18
CA SER A 96 20.79 13.67 -6.46
C SER A 96 20.12 12.83 -7.55
N ALA A 97 20.37 13.17 -8.82
CA ALA A 97 19.84 12.40 -9.94
C ALA A 97 20.27 10.91 -9.91
N ASN A 98 21.46 10.62 -9.37
CA ASN A 98 21.94 9.26 -9.20
C ASN A 98 21.18 8.51 -8.11
N GLU A 99 20.97 9.14 -6.94
CA GLU A 99 20.17 8.54 -5.85
C GLU A 99 18.73 8.30 -6.30
N ALA A 100 18.13 9.24 -7.02
CA ALA A 100 16.78 9.10 -7.57
C ALA A 100 16.71 7.96 -8.58
N ARG A 101 17.65 7.88 -9.54
CA ARG A 101 17.68 6.79 -10.53
C ARG A 101 17.89 5.41 -9.92
N GLN A 102 18.71 5.32 -8.87
CA GLN A 102 19.00 4.05 -8.20
C GLN A 102 17.83 3.57 -7.34
N LEU A 103 17.17 4.47 -6.60
CA LEU A 103 16.17 4.08 -5.60
C LEU A 103 14.74 4.19 -6.11
N GLY A 104 14.46 5.25 -6.88
CA GLY A 104 13.10 5.58 -7.32
C GLY A 104 12.36 4.48 -8.05
N PRO A 105 12.97 3.70 -8.98
CA PRO A 105 12.30 2.58 -9.65
C PRO A 105 11.64 1.57 -8.70
N HIS A 106 12.17 1.45 -7.47
CA HIS A 106 11.70 0.52 -6.45
C HIS A 106 10.53 1.03 -5.60
N PHE A 107 9.94 2.18 -5.91
CA PHE A 107 8.84 2.74 -5.13
C PHE A 107 7.57 2.92 -5.96
N MET A 108 6.46 2.46 -5.41
CA MET A 108 5.10 2.75 -5.87
C MET A 108 4.36 3.54 -4.80
N VAL A 109 3.72 4.65 -5.20
CA VAL A 109 3.09 5.57 -4.25
C VAL A 109 1.63 5.87 -4.61
N GLY A 110 0.73 5.76 -3.64
CA GLY A 110 -0.61 6.34 -3.73
C GLY A 110 -0.57 7.84 -3.49
N TYR A 111 -1.49 8.61 -4.05
CA TYR A 111 -1.43 10.08 -3.96
C TYR A 111 -2.79 10.74 -3.80
N SER A 112 -2.79 11.91 -3.15
CA SER A 112 -3.93 12.81 -3.01
C SER A 112 -3.71 14.19 -3.66
N SER A 113 -2.46 14.51 -4.03
CA SER A 113 -2.05 15.78 -4.64
C SER A 113 -1.34 15.51 -5.96
N PHE A 114 -1.99 15.88 -7.07
CA PHE A 114 -1.41 15.72 -8.40
C PHE A 114 -0.07 16.48 -8.57
N PRO A 115 0.07 17.76 -8.17
CA PRO A 115 1.35 18.46 -8.29
C PRO A 115 2.50 17.78 -7.53
N GLU A 116 2.19 17.14 -6.41
CA GLU A 116 3.16 16.43 -5.60
C GLU A 116 3.65 15.14 -6.26
N VAL A 117 2.73 14.26 -6.69
CA VAL A 117 3.11 13.01 -7.37
C VAL A 117 3.76 13.29 -8.73
N ALA A 118 3.35 14.35 -9.44
CA ALA A 118 3.96 14.77 -10.69
C ALA A 118 5.44 15.15 -10.49
N ARG A 119 5.76 15.88 -9.40
CA ARG A 119 7.14 16.20 -9.05
C ARG A 119 7.96 14.95 -8.75
N LEU A 120 7.41 13.99 -7.99
CA LEU A 120 8.09 12.72 -7.70
C LEU A 120 8.36 11.92 -8.98
N ALA A 121 7.37 11.84 -9.88
CA ALA A 121 7.49 11.14 -11.14
C ALA A 121 8.57 11.76 -12.04
N GLU A 122 8.58 13.09 -12.17
CA GLU A 122 9.50 13.86 -13.01
C GLU A 122 10.94 13.85 -12.48
N GLN A 123 11.14 13.85 -11.16
CA GLN A 123 12.46 13.71 -10.55
C GLN A 123 12.98 12.26 -10.55
N GLY A 124 12.16 11.29 -10.99
CA GLY A 124 12.52 9.87 -10.98
C GLY A 124 12.58 9.26 -9.59
N LEU A 125 11.90 9.85 -8.60
CA LEU A 125 11.86 9.36 -7.22
C LEU A 125 10.88 8.18 -7.01
N ILE A 126 10.08 7.86 -8.02
CA ILE A 126 9.14 6.74 -8.03
C ILE A 126 9.19 5.98 -9.36
N GLY A 127 8.90 4.68 -9.31
CA GLY A 127 8.74 3.80 -10.46
C GLY A 127 7.27 3.47 -10.75
N GLY A 128 6.38 3.72 -9.78
CA GLY A 128 4.95 3.51 -9.97
C GLY A 128 4.06 4.43 -9.13
N VAL A 129 2.78 4.44 -9.51
CA VAL A 129 1.70 5.08 -8.78
C VAL A 129 0.58 4.08 -8.53
N TYR A 130 -0.11 4.25 -7.40
CA TYR A 130 -1.26 3.44 -7.03
C TYR A 130 -2.51 4.32 -6.97
N VAL A 131 -3.52 4.00 -7.76
CA VAL A 131 -4.76 4.78 -7.87
C VAL A 131 -5.92 4.06 -7.20
N THR A 132 -6.76 4.82 -6.50
CA THR A 132 -7.88 4.30 -5.71
C THR A 132 -9.15 5.11 -5.93
N ARG A 133 -10.21 4.75 -5.19
CA ARG A 133 -11.44 5.53 -5.07
C ARG A 133 -11.18 7.00 -4.73
N HIS A 134 -10.12 7.29 -3.97
CA HIS A 134 -9.79 8.67 -3.61
C HIS A 134 -9.51 9.54 -4.83
N ASN A 135 -8.83 8.99 -5.85
CA ASN A 135 -8.42 9.73 -7.03
C ASN A 135 -9.58 10.07 -7.97
N ILE A 136 -10.69 9.33 -7.88
CA ILE A 136 -11.93 9.54 -8.66
C ILE A 136 -13.05 10.20 -7.85
N ARG A 137 -12.84 10.49 -6.57
CA ARG A 137 -13.90 11.02 -5.70
C ARG A 137 -14.30 12.44 -6.15
N GLY A 138 -15.56 12.58 -6.60
CA GLY A 138 -16.08 13.85 -7.10
C GLY A 138 -15.50 14.27 -8.45
N ARG A 139 -14.95 13.31 -9.21
CA ARG A 139 -14.29 13.52 -10.50
C ARG A 139 -14.76 12.46 -11.48
N THR A 140 -14.56 12.70 -12.78
CA THR A 140 -14.85 11.71 -13.82
C THR A 140 -13.66 10.77 -14.02
N ILE A 141 -13.88 9.62 -14.64
CA ILE A 141 -12.80 8.66 -14.91
C ILE A 141 -11.84 9.17 -15.99
N GLU A 142 -12.33 10.01 -16.91
CA GLU A 142 -11.53 10.70 -17.93
C GLU A 142 -10.53 11.66 -17.29
N ALA A 143 -10.90 12.29 -16.18
CA ALA A 143 -9.97 13.15 -15.43
C ALA A 143 -8.81 12.34 -14.86
N LEU A 144 -9.07 11.13 -14.34
CA LEU A 144 -8.00 10.23 -13.88
C LEU A 144 -7.12 9.76 -15.05
N ARG A 145 -7.73 9.38 -16.19
CA ARG A 145 -7.00 9.01 -17.41
C ARG A 145 -6.05 10.12 -17.87
N ALA A 146 -6.53 11.37 -17.89
CA ALA A 146 -5.74 12.53 -18.27
C ALA A 146 -4.58 12.79 -17.29
N GLU A 147 -4.80 12.60 -15.98
CA GLU A 147 -3.72 12.69 -14.98
C GLU A 147 -2.64 11.63 -15.22
N ILE A 148 -3.04 10.38 -15.40
CA ILE A 148 -2.11 9.27 -15.66
C ILE A 148 -1.30 9.55 -16.92
N ALA A 149 -1.95 9.97 -18.02
CA ALA A 149 -1.26 10.33 -19.26
C ALA A 149 -0.24 11.47 -19.03
N THR A 150 -0.62 12.50 -18.27
CA THR A 150 0.27 13.61 -17.93
C THR A 150 1.50 13.14 -17.12
N LEU A 151 1.32 12.20 -16.19
CA LEU A 151 2.46 11.63 -15.44
C LEU A 151 3.41 10.85 -16.36
N GLN A 152 2.87 10.07 -17.29
CA GLN A 152 3.68 9.34 -18.27
C GLN A 152 4.46 10.30 -19.19
N ASP A 153 3.83 11.37 -19.66
CA ASP A 153 4.47 12.35 -20.54
C ASP A 153 5.56 13.15 -19.82
N LYS A 154 5.33 13.52 -18.55
CA LYS A 154 6.36 14.14 -17.71
C LYS A 154 7.62 13.28 -17.61
N ARG A 155 7.46 11.97 -17.41
CA ARG A 155 8.60 11.05 -17.34
C ARG A 155 9.30 10.86 -18.68
N ARG A 156 8.51 10.78 -19.75
CA ARG A 156 9.03 10.70 -21.12
C ARG A 156 9.90 11.91 -21.45
N ALA A 157 9.45 13.12 -21.07
CA ALA A 157 10.17 14.36 -21.34
C ALA A 157 11.56 14.42 -20.67
N VAL A 158 11.75 13.70 -19.57
CA VAL A 158 13.04 13.61 -18.86
C VAL A 158 13.79 12.29 -19.11
N GLY A 159 13.33 11.47 -20.07
CA GLY A 159 13.99 10.23 -20.46
C GLY A 159 13.93 9.10 -19.44
N LEU A 160 12.93 9.10 -18.54
CA LEU A 160 12.73 8.03 -17.57
C LEU A 160 11.79 6.93 -18.10
N PRO A 161 11.93 5.67 -17.65
CA PRO A 161 11.00 4.59 -17.98
C PRO A 161 9.55 4.94 -17.57
N PRO A 162 8.52 4.43 -18.25
CA PRO A 162 7.12 4.70 -17.89
C PRO A 162 6.81 4.26 -16.45
N LEU A 163 5.81 4.89 -15.82
CA LEU A 163 5.31 4.43 -14.52
C LEU A 163 4.58 3.11 -14.67
N VAL A 164 4.75 2.26 -13.66
CA VAL A 164 3.76 1.24 -13.31
C VAL A 164 2.57 1.95 -12.67
N VAL A 165 1.39 1.83 -13.27
CA VAL A 165 0.16 2.45 -12.79
C VAL A 165 -0.73 1.32 -12.30
N ALA A 166 -0.86 1.21 -10.98
CA ALA A 166 -1.57 0.12 -10.34
C ALA A 166 -2.92 0.54 -9.77
N ALA A 167 -3.88 -0.40 -9.75
CA ALA A 167 -5.14 -0.27 -9.03
C ALA A 167 -5.53 -1.60 -8.38
N ASP A 168 -6.37 -1.56 -7.36
CA ASP A 168 -6.99 -2.75 -6.76
C ASP A 168 -8.40 -2.96 -7.30
N GLN A 169 -8.53 -3.85 -8.27
CA GLN A 169 -9.80 -4.22 -8.89
C GLN A 169 -9.95 -5.75 -8.87
N GLU A 170 -10.28 -6.30 -7.70
CA GLU A 170 -10.44 -7.75 -7.47
C GLU A 170 -11.82 -8.25 -7.88
N GLY A 171 -12.83 -7.37 -7.78
CA GLY A 171 -14.24 -7.73 -7.84
C GLY A 171 -14.86 -7.90 -6.45
N GLY A 172 -16.18 -7.97 -6.39
CA GLY A 172 -16.91 -8.10 -5.13
C GLY A 172 -16.79 -6.84 -4.26
N ILE A 173 -16.16 -6.97 -3.09
CA ILE A 173 -16.03 -5.89 -2.10
C ILE A 173 -14.82 -4.99 -2.34
N VAL A 174 -13.82 -5.46 -3.11
CA VAL A 174 -12.62 -4.68 -3.48
C VAL A 174 -12.67 -4.36 -4.96
N GLY A 175 -13.10 -3.14 -5.27
CA GLY A 175 -13.08 -2.56 -6.60
C GLY A 175 -12.98 -1.06 -6.48
N HIS A 176 -11.76 -0.55 -6.29
CA HIS A 176 -11.56 0.85 -5.89
C HIS A 176 -11.99 1.85 -6.96
N LEU A 177 -12.00 1.46 -8.23
CA LEU A 177 -12.46 2.32 -9.33
C LEU A 177 -13.91 2.05 -9.73
N ALA A 178 -14.63 1.17 -9.02
CA ALA A 178 -16.03 0.86 -9.24
C ALA A 178 -16.94 1.48 -8.16
N PRO A 179 -18.02 2.21 -8.55
CA PRO A 179 -18.20 2.91 -9.84
C PRO A 179 -17.13 4.01 -10.05
N PRO A 180 -16.90 4.49 -11.29
CA PRO A 180 -17.71 4.28 -12.49
C PRO A 180 -17.37 3.04 -13.32
N LEU A 181 -16.26 2.34 -13.02
CA LEU A 181 -15.95 1.06 -13.68
C LEU A 181 -16.98 -0.01 -13.32
N THR A 182 -17.06 -1.04 -14.17
CA THR A 182 -17.98 -2.16 -13.99
C THR A 182 -17.71 -2.87 -12.67
N LYS A 183 -18.77 -3.04 -11.87
CA LYS A 183 -18.70 -3.84 -10.64
C LYS A 183 -18.83 -5.32 -10.99
N VAL A 184 -17.70 -5.99 -11.14
CA VAL A 184 -17.64 -7.44 -11.33
C VAL A 184 -17.89 -8.17 -9.98
N PRO A 185 -18.62 -9.29 -9.96
CA PRO A 185 -18.76 -10.13 -8.77
C PRO A 185 -17.42 -10.63 -8.20
N ALA A 186 -17.40 -11.09 -6.96
CA ALA A 186 -16.19 -11.69 -6.38
C ALA A 186 -15.85 -12.99 -7.13
N LEU A 187 -14.57 -13.26 -7.40
CA LEU A 187 -14.15 -14.53 -8.01
C LEU A 187 -14.61 -15.77 -7.21
N ALA A 188 -14.80 -15.63 -5.90
CA ALA A 188 -15.38 -16.66 -5.04
C ALA A 188 -16.79 -17.11 -5.45
N THR A 189 -17.55 -16.33 -6.24
CA THR A 189 -18.85 -16.77 -6.76
C THR A 189 -18.72 -17.83 -7.85
N LEU A 190 -17.52 -17.97 -8.43
CA LEU A 190 -17.26 -18.93 -9.50
C LEU A 190 -16.93 -20.32 -8.94
N SER A 191 -16.48 -20.44 -7.69
CA SER A 191 -15.93 -21.70 -7.14
C SER A 191 -16.89 -22.88 -7.10
N SER A 192 -18.19 -22.64 -7.22
CA SER A 192 -19.24 -23.69 -7.23
C SER A 192 -19.73 -24.06 -8.63
N LEU A 193 -19.24 -23.39 -9.68
CA LEU A 193 -19.61 -23.70 -11.06
C LEU A 193 -18.88 -24.97 -11.55
N ALA A 194 -19.31 -25.52 -12.68
CA ALA A 194 -18.59 -26.60 -13.35
C ALA A 194 -17.20 -26.10 -13.82
N PRO A 195 -16.13 -26.93 -13.82
CA PRO A 195 -14.77 -26.49 -14.11
C PRO A 195 -14.60 -25.67 -15.41
N ASP A 196 -15.30 -26.03 -16.48
CA ASP A 196 -15.23 -25.32 -17.76
C ASP A 196 -15.90 -23.94 -17.69
N GLU A 197 -16.99 -23.84 -16.93
CA GLU A 197 -17.67 -22.57 -16.65
C GLU A 197 -16.85 -21.67 -15.72
N GLN A 198 -16.15 -22.26 -14.73
CA GLN A 198 -15.24 -21.54 -13.84
C GLN A 198 -14.20 -20.76 -14.65
N GLN A 199 -13.53 -21.44 -15.58
CA GLN A 199 -12.51 -20.83 -16.44
C GLN A 199 -13.11 -19.76 -17.35
N THR A 200 -14.18 -20.10 -18.08
CA THR A 200 -14.81 -19.19 -19.03
C THR A 200 -15.27 -17.88 -18.35
N LYS A 201 -15.91 -17.98 -17.19
CA LYS A 201 -16.39 -16.82 -16.43
C LYS A 201 -15.27 -16.04 -15.77
N ALA A 202 -14.24 -16.71 -15.25
CA ALA A 202 -13.09 -16.04 -14.66
C ALA A 202 -12.32 -15.22 -15.70
N GLU A 203 -12.14 -15.76 -16.90
CA GLU A 203 -11.51 -15.06 -18.01
C GLU A 203 -12.36 -13.88 -18.50
N GLU A 204 -13.68 -14.03 -18.56
CA GLU A 204 -14.60 -12.92 -18.83
C GLU A 204 -14.44 -11.78 -17.80
N PHE A 205 -14.37 -12.12 -16.51
CA PHE A 205 -14.16 -11.14 -15.45
C PHE A 205 -12.80 -10.44 -15.58
N GLY A 206 -11.76 -11.21 -15.89
CA GLY A 206 -10.41 -10.71 -16.18
C GLY A 206 -10.42 -9.72 -17.33
N ARG A 207 -11.10 -10.04 -18.44
CA ARG A 207 -11.20 -9.20 -19.64
C ARG A 207 -12.03 -7.93 -19.42
N ILE A 208 -13.04 -7.96 -18.55
CA ILE A 208 -13.77 -6.74 -18.15
C ILE A 208 -12.82 -5.80 -17.40
N HIS A 209 -12.18 -6.28 -16.33
CA HIS A 209 -11.23 -5.45 -15.58
C HIS A 209 -10.06 -5.01 -16.45
N GLY A 210 -9.48 -5.88 -17.26
CA GLY A 210 -8.34 -5.58 -18.12
C GLY A 210 -8.64 -4.44 -19.10
N ARG A 211 -9.75 -4.54 -19.84
CA ARG A 211 -10.13 -3.49 -20.81
C ARG A 211 -10.42 -2.15 -20.16
N GLU A 212 -11.16 -2.15 -19.05
CA GLU A 212 -11.53 -0.91 -18.36
C GLU A 212 -10.32 -0.25 -17.67
N LEU A 213 -9.45 -1.04 -17.04
CA LEU A 213 -8.21 -0.55 -16.42
C LEU A 213 -7.25 0.00 -17.48
N ALA A 214 -7.01 -0.73 -18.58
CA ALA A 214 -6.20 -0.25 -19.70
C ALA A 214 -6.78 1.05 -20.29
N GLY A 215 -8.11 1.12 -20.43
CA GLY A 215 -8.82 2.29 -20.95
C GLY A 215 -8.60 3.57 -20.13
N VAL A 216 -8.28 3.45 -18.84
CA VAL A 216 -7.96 4.58 -17.95
C VAL A 216 -6.45 4.79 -17.75
N GLY A 217 -5.61 3.95 -18.36
CA GLY A 217 -4.15 4.03 -18.27
C GLY A 217 -3.53 3.23 -17.12
N VAL A 218 -4.30 2.40 -16.42
CA VAL A 218 -3.79 1.42 -15.45
C VAL A 218 -3.19 0.24 -16.22
N ASN A 219 -1.97 -0.17 -15.87
CA ASN A 219 -1.25 -1.26 -16.53
C ASN A 219 -0.88 -2.42 -15.59
N LEU A 220 -1.19 -2.31 -14.30
CA LEU A 220 -1.06 -3.39 -13.32
C LEU A 220 -2.33 -3.45 -12.46
N ASN A 221 -2.98 -4.60 -12.40
CA ASN A 221 -4.04 -4.85 -11.43
C ASN A 221 -3.44 -5.60 -10.24
N LEU A 222 -3.71 -5.12 -9.04
CA LEU A 222 -3.31 -5.77 -7.79
C LEU A 222 -4.30 -6.91 -7.44
N ALA A 223 -4.51 -7.82 -8.39
CA ALA A 223 -5.41 -8.96 -8.31
C ALA A 223 -4.90 -10.08 -9.24
N PRO A 224 -5.29 -11.35 -9.03
CA PRO A 224 -6.26 -11.86 -8.06
C PRO A 224 -5.69 -12.24 -6.69
N VAL A 225 -6.60 -12.45 -5.73
CA VAL A 225 -6.30 -13.03 -4.41
C VAL A 225 -6.20 -14.55 -4.53
N LEU A 226 -5.05 -15.09 -4.14
CA LEU A 226 -4.73 -16.53 -4.16
C LEU A 226 -4.70 -17.17 -2.77
N ASP A 227 -4.89 -16.36 -1.72
CA ASP A 227 -5.04 -16.86 -0.37
C ASP A 227 -6.17 -17.90 -0.30
N LEU A 228 -5.91 -19.03 0.38
CA LEU A 228 -6.94 -20.03 0.59
C LEU A 228 -8.01 -19.50 1.54
N LYS A 229 -9.26 -19.83 1.23
CA LYS A 229 -10.40 -19.34 2.00
C LYS A 229 -10.36 -19.89 3.43
N PRO A 230 -10.40 -19.04 4.47
CA PRO A 230 -10.48 -19.53 5.84
C PRO A 230 -11.76 -20.32 6.07
N PRO A 231 -11.74 -21.31 7.00
CA PRO A 231 -12.94 -22.05 7.38
C PRO A 231 -14.01 -21.14 8.02
N GLN A 232 -13.59 -20.07 8.71
CA GLN A 232 -14.51 -19.07 9.25
C GLN A 232 -14.64 -17.87 8.32
N ARG A 233 -15.87 -17.58 7.87
CA ARG A 233 -16.16 -16.43 6.99
C ARG A 233 -15.94 -15.08 7.68
N ARG A 234 -16.02 -15.02 9.01
CA ARG A 234 -15.84 -13.79 9.79
C ARG A 234 -14.84 -14.02 10.90
N ASN A 235 -13.71 -13.32 10.79
CA ASN A 235 -12.71 -13.22 11.84
C ASN A 235 -12.94 -11.90 12.61
N ARG A 236 -13.07 -11.97 13.95
CA ARG A 236 -13.37 -10.79 14.78
C ARG A 236 -12.22 -9.78 14.86
N LEU A 237 -11.01 -10.21 14.51
CA LEU A 237 -9.80 -9.39 14.50
C LEU A 237 -9.33 -9.10 13.06
N ASP A 238 -10.17 -9.37 12.06
CA ASP A 238 -9.98 -9.00 10.67
C ASP A 238 -10.99 -7.91 10.30
N PHE A 239 -10.53 -6.67 10.19
CA PHE A 239 -11.37 -5.49 10.03
C PHE A 239 -11.37 -4.96 8.60
N HIS A 240 -10.22 -5.01 7.94
CA HIS A 240 -9.94 -4.43 6.63
C HIS A 240 -9.52 -5.49 5.61
N THR A 241 -8.75 -6.50 6.02
CA THR A 241 -8.30 -7.56 5.08
C THR A 241 -9.48 -8.35 4.54
N LEU A 242 -10.43 -8.74 5.40
CA LEU A 242 -11.68 -9.45 5.10
C LEU A 242 -11.48 -10.66 4.18
N ILE A 243 -10.43 -11.45 4.43
CA ILE A 243 -9.97 -12.46 3.47
C ILE A 243 -11.03 -13.53 3.17
N GLY A 244 -11.88 -13.87 4.16
CA GLY A 244 -13.00 -14.80 3.99
C GLY A 244 -14.06 -14.36 2.96
N GLN A 245 -14.08 -13.07 2.58
CA GLN A 245 -14.96 -12.53 1.54
C GLN A 245 -14.27 -12.39 0.17
N ARG A 246 -12.94 -12.39 0.14
CA ARG A 246 -12.11 -12.15 -1.06
C ARG A 246 -11.54 -13.44 -1.64
N ALA A 247 -11.14 -14.37 -0.78
CA ALA A 247 -10.55 -15.65 -1.16
C ALA A 247 -11.54 -16.50 -1.98
N ILE A 248 -11.02 -17.06 -3.08
CA ILE A 248 -11.81 -17.77 -4.09
C ILE A 248 -12.43 -19.04 -3.50
N ALA A 249 -11.60 -19.96 -3.01
CA ALA A 249 -11.99 -21.27 -2.52
C ALA A 249 -11.05 -21.79 -1.43
N THR A 250 -11.45 -22.87 -0.76
CA THR A 250 -10.58 -23.61 0.19
C THR A 250 -9.63 -24.56 -0.53
N ASP A 251 -10.03 -25.06 -1.70
CA ASP A 251 -9.26 -26.01 -2.50
C ASP A 251 -8.23 -25.26 -3.37
N PRO A 252 -6.91 -25.51 -3.19
CA PRO A 252 -5.87 -24.83 -3.97
C PRO A 252 -5.97 -25.08 -5.48
N VAL A 253 -6.51 -26.22 -5.93
CA VAL A 253 -6.68 -26.50 -7.37
C VAL A 253 -7.76 -25.62 -7.97
N VAL A 254 -8.88 -25.43 -7.26
CA VAL A 254 -9.97 -24.54 -7.68
C VAL A 254 -9.49 -23.08 -7.72
N VAL A 255 -8.71 -22.66 -6.72
CA VAL A 255 -8.08 -21.32 -6.71
C VAL A 255 -7.19 -21.14 -7.94
N SER A 256 -6.33 -22.12 -8.23
CA SER A 256 -5.40 -22.06 -9.37
C SER A 256 -6.13 -21.96 -10.71
N THR A 257 -7.17 -22.79 -10.92
CA THR A 257 -7.97 -22.82 -12.15
C THR A 257 -8.63 -21.46 -12.42
N ILE A 258 -9.31 -20.90 -11.42
CA ILE A 258 -10.00 -19.60 -11.56
C ILE A 258 -8.98 -18.46 -11.70
N ALA A 259 -7.92 -18.46 -10.90
CA ALA A 259 -6.90 -17.41 -10.94
C ALA A 259 -6.17 -17.38 -12.29
N ASN A 260 -5.77 -18.53 -12.83
CA ASN A 260 -5.12 -18.62 -14.15
C ASN A 260 -6.00 -18.02 -15.25
N ALA A 261 -7.27 -18.41 -15.30
CA ALA A 261 -8.20 -17.89 -16.31
C ALA A 261 -8.43 -16.37 -16.15
N TYR A 262 -8.58 -15.88 -14.91
CA TYR A 262 -8.70 -14.45 -14.64
C TYR A 262 -7.46 -13.66 -15.07
N VAL A 263 -6.26 -14.18 -14.78
CA VAL A 263 -4.98 -13.58 -15.18
C VAL A 263 -4.88 -13.49 -16.70
N ARG A 264 -5.22 -14.57 -17.44
CA ARG A 264 -5.24 -14.53 -18.92
C ARG A 264 -6.11 -13.39 -19.45
N GLY A 265 -7.32 -13.23 -18.90
CA GLY A 265 -8.22 -12.15 -19.33
C GLY A 265 -7.68 -10.74 -19.08
N LEU A 266 -6.93 -10.54 -17.99
CA LEU A 266 -6.22 -9.27 -17.74
C LEU A 266 -5.10 -9.04 -18.76
N GLU A 267 -4.24 -10.05 -18.95
CA GLU A 267 -3.07 -9.98 -19.82
C GLU A 267 -3.45 -9.81 -21.30
N GLU A 268 -4.55 -10.41 -21.76
CA GLU A 268 -5.15 -10.17 -23.09
C GLU A 268 -5.44 -8.69 -23.37
N SER A 269 -5.68 -7.90 -22.31
CA SER A 269 -5.97 -6.47 -22.41
C SER A 269 -4.75 -5.59 -22.15
N GLY A 270 -3.56 -6.18 -22.01
CA GLY A 270 -2.31 -5.46 -21.72
C GLY A 270 -2.17 -4.98 -20.27
N VAL A 271 -2.95 -5.56 -19.34
CA VAL A 271 -2.86 -5.25 -17.90
C VAL A 271 -2.23 -6.43 -17.18
N GLY A 272 -1.11 -6.20 -16.50
CA GLY A 272 -0.47 -7.22 -15.68
C GLY A 272 -1.32 -7.59 -14.46
N ALA A 273 -1.19 -8.82 -13.97
CA ALA A 273 -1.79 -9.25 -12.72
C ALA A 273 -0.77 -9.23 -11.57
N THR A 274 -1.26 -9.16 -10.34
CA THR A 274 -0.44 -9.31 -9.13
C THR A 274 -1.08 -10.32 -8.20
N LEU A 275 -0.40 -11.44 -8.00
CA LEU A 275 -0.87 -12.50 -7.12
C LEU A 275 -0.63 -12.09 -5.67
N LYS A 276 -1.66 -12.20 -4.83
CA LYS A 276 -1.56 -11.79 -3.43
C LYS A 276 -2.37 -12.66 -2.46
N HIS A 277 -1.97 -12.78 -1.20
CA HIS A 277 -0.81 -12.15 -0.54
C HIS A 277 0.15 -13.25 -0.11
N CYS A 278 1.23 -13.47 -0.86
CA CYS A 278 2.23 -14.49 -0.49
C CYS A 278 2.78 -14.18 0.91
N PRO A 279 2.89 -15.13 1.84
CA PRO A 279 2.87 -16.59 1.67
C PRO A 279 1.50 -17.28 1.85
N GLY A 280 0.38 -16.54 1.77
CA GLY A 280 -0.95 -17.05 2.05
C GLY A 280 -1.45 -16.58 3.42
N ILE A 281 -2.30 -15.56 3.46
CA ILE A 281 -2.79 -14.95 4.72
C ILE A 281 -4.14 -15.51 5.19
N GLY A 282 -4.69 -16.50 4.48
CA GLY A 282 -5.98 -17.11 4.80
C GLY A 282 -6.06 -17.73 6.20
N ARG A 283 -4.93 -18.15 6.78
CA ARG A 283 -4.85 -18.75 8.12
C ARG A 283 -4.50 -17.77 9.23
N VAL A 284 -4.20 -16.52 8.88
CA VAL A 284 -3.84 -15.48 9.86
C VAL A 284 -5.08 -15.06 10.65
N ARG A 285 -4.89 -14.87 11.96
CA ARG A 285 -5.96 -14.50 12.89
C ARG A 285 -6.12 -13.00 13.09
N THR A 286 -5.16 -12.18 12.72
CA THR A 286 -5.16 -10.73 13.00
C THR A 286 -4.96 -9.92 11.72
N ASP A 287 -5.62 -8.77 11.66
CA ASP A 287 -5.49 -7.83 10.56
C ASP A 287 -4.11 -7.16 10.54
N THR A 288 -3.31 -7.39 9.50
CA THR A 288 -1.96 -6.80 9.34
C THR A 288 -1.99 -5.28 9.18
N HIS A 289 -3.14 -4.71 8.82
CA HIS A 289 -3.36 -3.26 8.85
C HIS A 289 -3.15 -2.67 10.25
N HIS A 290 -3.27 -3.48 11.31
CA HIS A 290 -3.21 -3.04 12.71
C HIS A 290 -2.18 -3.77 13.56
N PHE A 291 -1.95 -5.05 13.30
CA PHE A 291 -1.19 -5.92 14.20
C PHE A 291 -0.15 -6.73 13.43
N SER A 292 0.97 -7.05 14.08
CA SER A 292 1.84 -8.10 13.56
C SER A 292 1.10 -9.43 13.48
N ALA A 293 1.33 -10.17 12.40
CA ALA A 293 0.74 -11.48 12.17
C ALA A 293 1.82 -12.55 12.02
N SER A 294 1.48 -13.78 12.40
CA SER A 294 2.35 -14.93 12.22
C SER A 294 1.58 -16.16 11.72
N LEU A 295 2.29 -17.01 11.00
CA LEU A 295 1.86 -18.33 10.58
C LEU A 295 2.81 -19.35 11.19
N ASN A 296 2.25 -20.21 12.04
CA ASN A 296 2.95 -21.35 12.66
C ASN A 296 2.81 -22.64 11.85
N THR A 297 2.14 -22.56 10.69
CA THR A 297 1.94 -23.69 9.79
C THR A 297 3.30 -24.21 9.30
N PRO A 298 3.58 -25.52 9.39
CA PRO A 298 4.81 -26.09 8.88
C PRO A 298 4.99 -25.83 7.38
N VAL A 299 6.23 -25.58 6.94
CA VAL A 299 6.57 -25.32 5.53
C VAL A 299 6.02 -26.41 4.60
N ARG A 300 6.12 -27.69 4.98
CA ARG A 300 5.59 -28.81 4.18
C ARG A 300 4.07 -28.70 3.91
N GLU A 301 3.31 -28.16 4.87
CA GLU A 301 1.87 -27.99 4.71
C GLU A 301 1.58 -26.77 3.83
N LEU A 302 2.30 -25.67 4.04
CA LEU A 302 2.20 -24.49 3.16
C LEU A 302 2.53 -24.86 1.70
N GLU A 303 3.55 -25.67 1.47
CA GLU A 303 3.93 -26.17 0.14
C GLU A 303 2.86 -27.01 -0.54
N ALA A 304 2.20 -27.87 0.24
CA ALA A 304 1.13 -28.73 -0.25
C ALA A 304 -0.21 -28.00 -0.43
N THR A 305 -0.37 -26.81 0.16
CA THR A 305 -1.65 -26.09 0.19
C THR A 305 -1.49 -24.62 -0.20
N ASP A 306 -1.23 -23.71 0.75
CA ASP A 306 -1.26 -22.26 0.58
C ASP A 306 -0.37 -21.74 -0.56
N TRP A 307 0.76 -22.40 -0.84
CA TRP A 307 1.73 -21.98 -1.86
C TRP A 307 1.46 -22.60 -3.23
N LEU A 308 0.63 -23.64 -3.31
CA LEU A 308 0.34 -24.32 -4.57
C LEU A 308 -0.26 -23.34 -5.59
N PRO A 309 -1.29 -22.53 -5.28
CA PRO A 309 -1.85 -21.60 -6.27
C PRO A 309 -0.84 -20.59 -6.76
N PHE A 310 0.02 -20.06 -5.89
CA PHE A 310 1.03 -19.08 -6.30
C PHE A 310 2.02 -19.69 -7.28
N ARG A 311 2.56 -20.88 -6.96
CA ARG A 311 3.51 -21.56 -7.84
C ARG A 311 2.89 -21.92 -9.19
N GLU A 312 1.66 -22.44 -9.16
CA GLU A 312 0.93 -22.87 -10.36
C GLU A 312 0.62 -21.69 -11.29
N VAL A 313 0.20 -20.55 -10.76
CA VAL A 313 -0.12 -19.38 -11.60
C VAL A 313 1.16 -18.69 -12.09
N LEU A 314 2.18 -18.55 -11.24
CA LEU A 314 3.46 -17.94 -11.63
C LEU A 314 4.21 -18.73 -12.70
N SER A 315 4.03 -20.05 -12.81
CA SER A 315 4.68 -20.85 -13.86
C SER A 315 4.04 -20.67 -15.24
N HIS A 316 2.86 -20.06 -15.32
CA HIS A 316 2.08 -19.94 -16.55
C HIS A 316 1.74 -18.49 -16.93
N SER A 317 2.22 -17.48 -16.20
CA SER A 317 1.91 -16.08 -16.45
C SER A 317 3.09 -15.13 -16.26
N HIS A 318 2.89 -13.86 -16.61
CA HIS A 318 3.82 -12.77 -16.32
C HIS A 318 3.45 -11.99 -15.05
N SER A 319 2.59 -12.57 -14.21
CA SER A 319 2.07 -11.93 -13.00
C SER A 319 3.21 -11.50 -12.09
N ALA A 320 3.06 -10.32 -11.47
CA ALA A 320 3.83 -9.91 -10.30
C ALA A 320 3.38 -10.71 -9.06
N LEU A 321 4.21 -10.73 -8.03
CA LEU A 321 3.92 -11.36 -6.74
C LEU A 321 3.97 -10.32 -5.62
N MET A 322 2.86 -10.15 -4.89
CA MET A 322 2.83 -9.34 -3.68
C MET A 322 3.07 -10.21 -2.45
N VAL A 323 4.01 -9.77 -1.61
CA VAL A 323 4.37 -10.41 -0.35
C VAL A 323 3.82 -9.63 0.84
N GLY A 324 2.95 -10.27 1.60
CA GLY A 324 2.28 -9.73 2.78
C GLY A 324 3.16 -9.64 4.02
N HIS A 325 2.69 -8.88 5.00
CA HIS A 325 3.40 -8.60 6.26
C HIS A 325 3.13 -9.66 7.34
N VAL A 326 3.46 -10.92 7.04
CA VAL A 326 3.22 -12.07 7.91
C VAL A 326 4.51 -12.82 8.21
N THR A 327 4.76 -13.09 9.48
CA THR A 327 5.93 -13.84 9.94
C THR A 327 5.72 -15.33 9.73
N LEU A 328 6.57 -15.98 8.93
CA LEU A 328 6.60 -17.44 8.79
C LEU A 328 7.53 -18.01 9.87
N THR A 329 6.99 -18.39 11.03
CA THR A 329 7.82 -18.70 12.20
C THR A 329 8.76 -19.89 11.98
N ALA A 330 8.36 -20.84 11.13
CA ALA A 330 9.20 -21.98 10.74
C ALA A 330 10.36 -21.62 9.78
N VAL A 331 10.39 -20.41 9.21
CA VAL A 331 11.39 -19.96 8.22
C VAL A 331 12.24 -18.83 8.77
N ASP A 332 11.58 -17.76 9.21
CA ASP A 332 12.21 -16.56 9.77
C ASP A 332 11.29 -15.98 10.85
N PRO A 333 11.53 -16.29 12.13
CA PRO A 333 10.69 -15.82 13.23
C PRO A 333 10.89 -14.33 13.55
N ASP A 334 11.95 -13.71 13.02
CA ASP A 334 12.33 -12.33 13.37
C ASP A 334 11.78 -11.29 12.39
N ARG A 335 11.24 -11.74 11.24
CA ARG A 335 10.84 -10.87 10.12
C ARG A 335 9.55 -11.33 9.48
N ALA A 336 8.75 -10.36 9.06
CA ALA A 336 7.65 -10.66 8.14
C ALA A 336 8.20 -11.07 6.77
N ALA A 337 7.43 -11.90 6.05
CA ALA A 337 7.77 -12.42 4.74
C ALA A 337 8.21 -11.32 3.75
N SER A 338 7.53 -10.17 3.77
CA SER A 338 7.80 -9.02 2.90
C SER A 338 9.20 -8.40 3.03
N HIS A 339 9.92 -8.66 4.12
CA HIS A 339 11.29 -8.18 4.32
C HIS A 339 12.24 -9.28 4.81
N SER A 340 11.85 -10.55 4.70
CA SER A 340 12.69 -11.69 5.05
C SER A 340 13.48 -12.16 3.84
N LYS A 341 14.82 -12.09 3.90
CA LYS A 341 15.69 -12.68 2.87
C LYS A 341 15.51 -14.20 2.75
N ARG A 342 15.18 -14.90 3.83
CA ARG A 342 14.92 -16.35 3.79
C ARG A 342 13.65 -16.68 3.00
N VAL A 343 12.64 -15.82 3.06
CA VAL A 343 11.39 -16.00 2.31
C VAL A 343 11.56 -15.52 0.87
N VAL A 344 11.97 -14.26 0.67
CA VAL A 344 12.03 -13.68 -0.67
C VAL A 344 13.14 -14.32 -1.50
N GLN A 345 14.40 -14.24 -1.08
CA GLN A 345 15.49 -14.89 -1.82
C GLN A 345 15.39 -16.41 -1.70
N GLY A 346 15.36 -16.95 -0.48
CA GLY A 346 15.50 -18.40 -0.27
C GLY A 346 14.33 -19.26 -0.78
N ILE A 347 13.09 -18.77 -0.73
CA ILE A 347 11.91 -19.53 -1.17
C ILE A 347 11.44 -19.04 -2.54
N ILE A 348 11.13 -17.75 -2.68
CA ILE A 348 10.51 -17.23 -3.91
C ILE A 348 11.51 -17.23 -5.07
N ARG A 349 12.72 -16.68 -4.87
CA ARG A 349 13.73 -16.60 -5.95
C ARG A 349 14.41 -17.93 -6.20
N ASP A 350 14.86 -18.61 -5.14
CA ASP A 350 15.71 -19.80 -5.28
C ASP A 350 14.86 -21.07 -5.42
N LYS A 351 13.99 -21.36 -4.45
CA LYS A 351 13.22 -22.62 -4.45
C LYS A 351 12.13 -22.68 -5.51
N TRP A 352 11.36 -21.60 -5.69
CA TRP A 352 10.30 -21.53 -6.70
C TRP A 352 10.83 -21.08 -8.06
N ASN A 353 12.09 -20.62 -8.12
CA ASN A 353 12.70 -20.07 -9.33
C ASN A 353 11.88 -18.93 -9.96
N TYR A 354 11.22 -18.08 -9.16
CA TYR A 354 10.42 -16.98 -9.67
C TYR A 354 11.28 -15.73 -9.94
N GLN A 355 11.37 -15.36 -11.22
CA GLN A 355 12.20 -14.25 -11.71
C GLN A 355 11.39 -13.01 -12.16
N GLY A 356 10.07 -13.00 -11.94
CA GLY A 356 9.24 -11.83 -12.20
C GLY A 356 9.31 -10.78 -11.08
N MET A 357 8.46 -9.77 -11.15
CA MET A 357 8.43 -8.70 -10.15
C MET A 357 7.89 -9.17 -8.80
N VAL A 358 8.66 -8.94 -7.74
CA VAL A 358 8.18 -9.09 -6.35
C VAL A 358 7.94 -7.72 -5.76
N MET A 359 6.78 -7.52 -5.14
CA MET A 359 6.46 -6.29 -4.42
C MET A 359 6.01 -6.56 -2.98
N THR A 360 6.16 -5.58 -2.10
CA THR A 360 5.53 -5.66 -0.78
C THR A 360 4.04 -5.35 -0.86
N ASP A 361 3.29 -5.81 0.14
CA ASP A 361 2.06 -5.14 0.57
C ASP A 361 2.38 -3.73 1.12
N ASP A 362 1.36 -2.94 1.48
CA ASP A 362 1.55 -1.53 1.89
C ASP A 362 2.41 -1.39 3.16
N LEU A 363 3.60 -0.80 3.01
CA LEU A 363 4.55 -0.58 4.11
C LEU A 363 4.02 0.35 5.21
N VAL A 364 2.90 1.03 4.95
CA VAL A 364 2.22 1.89 5.91
C VAL A 364 1.27 1.11 6.85
N MET A 365 1.08 -0.18 6.61
CA MET A 365 0.31 -1.06 7.51
C MET A 365 0.98 -1.24 8.87
N GLY A 366 0.16 -1.37 9.93
CA GLY A 366 0.63 -1.44 11.32
C GLY A 366 1.68 -2.51 11.58
N ALA A 367 1.57 -3.68 10.92
CA ALA A 367 2.53 -4.77 11.02
C ALA A 367 3.97 -4.36 10.71
N ILE A 368 4.19 -3.35 9.86
CA ILE A 368 5.51 -2.81 9.50
C ILE A 368 5.73 -1.42 10.05
N TYR A 369 4.77 -0.50 9.86
CA TYR A 369 4.94 0.91 10.18
C TYR A 369 5.26 1.15 11.67
N GLN A 370 4.63 0.36 12.55
CA GLN A 370 4.86 0.42 13.99
C GLN A 370 6.10 -0.37 14.45
N ASN A 371 6.67 -1.22 13.58
CA ASN A 371 7.76 -2.14 13.88
C ASN A 371 9.04 -1.83 13.07
N ASP A 372 9.52 -0.59 13.19
CA ASP A 372 10.72 -0.09 12.50
C ASP A 372 10.65 -0.22 10.96
N VAL A 373 9.80 0.62 10.36
CA VAL A 373 9.68 0.74 8.90
C VAL A 373 11.02 0.98 8.19
N CYS A 374 11.99 1.68 8.83
CA CYS A 374 13.27 1.94 8.17
C CYS A 374 14.11 0.67 8.04
N LYS A 375 14.12 -0.17 9.07
CA LYS A 375 14.72 -1.50 9.00
C LYS A 375 14.02 -2.35 7.94
N ALA A 376 12.69 -2.38 7.93
CA ALA A 376 11.92 -3.17 6.97
C ALA A 376 12.19 -2.76 5.51
N VAL A 377 12.33 -1.46 5.22
CA VAL A 377 12.67 -0.95 3.88
C VAL A 377 14.02 -1.47 3.40
N VAL A 378 15.07 -1.33 4.23
CA VAL A 378 16.42 -1.80 3.90
C VAL A 378 16.44 -3.32 3.74
N GLU A 379 15.80 -4.05 4.66
CA GLU A 379 15.75 -5.50 4.62
C GLU A 379 14.95 -6.02 3.43
N ALA A 380 13.85 -5.38 3.02
CA ALA A 380 13.07 -5.78 1.84
C ALA A 380 13.88 -5.65 0.54
N ILE A 381 14.58 -4.52 0.34
CA ILE A 381 15.47 -4.34 -0.82
C ILE A 381 16.56 -5.42 -0.81
N ASN A 382 17.22 -5.62 0.33
CA ASN A 382 18.30 -6.61 0.46
C ASN A 382 17.81 -8.08 0.39
N ALA A 383 16.51 -8.30 0.59
CA ALA A 383 15.87 -9.60 0.45
C ALA A 383 15.53 -9.93 -1.01
N GLY A 384 15.63 -8.96 -1.94
CA GLY A 384 15.32 -9.14 -3.35
C GLY A 384 13.88 -8.75 -3.74
N VAL A 385 13.22 -7.92 -2.93
CA VAL A 385 11.96 -7.25 -3.31
C VAL A 385 12.25 -6.15 -4.31
N ASP A 386 11.45 -6.09 -5.37
CA ASP A 386 11.66 -5.15 -6.46
C ASP A 386 10.90 -3.84 -6.32
N MET A 387 9.72 -3.89 -5.71
CA MET A 387 8.87 -2.71 -5.57
C MET A 387 8.29 -2.62 -4.15
N LEU A 388 8.55 -1.51 -3.50
CA LEU A 388 8.03 -1.15 -2.18
C LEU A 388 6.77 -0.30 -2.36
N LEU A 389 5.65 -0.79 -1.83
CA LEU A 389 4.36 -0.14 -1.93
C LEU A 389 4.13 0.80 -0.74
N VAL A 390 3.77 2.05 -1.04
CA VAL A 390 3.26 3.05 -0.09
C VAL A 390 1.89 3.49 -0.59
N ALA A 391 0.83 2.79 -0.19
CA ALA A 391 -0.48 2.89 -0.85
C ALA A 391 -1.39 3.94 -0.20
N TYR A 392 -1.92 3.67 1.00
CA TYR A 392 -3.06 4.42 1.53
C TYR A 392 -2.74 5.86 1.90
N ASP A 393 -1.58 6.09 2.52
CA ASP A 393 -1.11 7.41 2.95
C ASP A 393 0.17 7.79 2.21
N GLY A 394 0.01 8.33 1.01
CA GLY A 394 1.10 8.79 0.16
C GLY A 394 2.07 9.77 0.81
N ALA A 395 1.64 10.50 1.84
CA ALA A 395 2.55 11.39 2.58
C ALA A 395 3.65 10.62 3.32
N GLN A 396 3.44 9.33 3.63
CA GLN A 396 4.49 8.49 4.24
C GLN A 396 5.61 8.14 3.27
N PHE A 397 5.45 8.36 1.96
CA PHE A 397 6.50 8.13 0.98
C PHE A 397 7.81 8.81 1.39
N TYR A 398 7.76 10.07 1.85
CA TYR A 398 8.96 10.78 2.28
C TYR A 398 9.65 10.11 3.47
N ARG A 399 8.89 9.49 4.39
CA ARG A 399 9.46 8.69 5.49
C ARG A 399 10.15 7.45 4.96
N VAL A 400 9.45 6.67 4.15
CA VAL A 400 9.91 5.37 3.64
C VAL A 400 11.10 5.56 2.69
N PHE A 401 11.03 6.50 1.75
CA PHE A 401 12.12 6.81 0.82
C PHE A 401 13.35 7.35 1.57
N ALA A 402 13.18 8.22 2.57
CA ALA A 402 14.31 8.67 3.39
C ALA A 402 15.01 7.52 4.13
N CYS A 403 14.29 6.45 4.51
CA CYS A 403 14.92 5.26 5.08
C CYS A 403 15.84 4.58 4.05
N ALA A 404 15.37 4.38 2.81
CA ALA A 404 16.19 3.82 1.73
C ALA A 404 17.37 4.72 1.36
N LEU A 405 17.14 6.03 1.26
CA LEU A 405 18.18 7.02 0.96
C LEU A 405 19.29 7.00 2.02
N ASN A 406 18.93 7.01 3.30
CA ASN A 406 19.90 6.88 4.39
C ASN A 406 20.59 5.52 4.40
N GLY A 407 19.86 4.43 4.09
CA GLY A 407 20.43 3.11 3.92
C GLY A 407 21.49 3.07 2.81
N SER A 408 21.21 3.68 1.66
CA SER A 408 22.13 3.79 0.53
C SER A 408 23.38 4.60 0.91
N ARG A 409 23.19 5.80 1.46
CA ARG A 409 24.27 6.69 1.91
C ARG A 409 25.18 6.05 2.97
N GLN A 410 24.65 5.12 3.77
CA GLN A 410 25.38 4.38 4.80
C GLN A 410 25.97 3.05 4.28
N GLY A 411 25.83 2.72 2.99
CA GLY A 411 26.32 1.46 2.43
C GLY A 411 25.58 0.22 2.94
N LYS A 412 24.32 0.36 3.38
CA LYS A 412 23.49 -0.74 3.91
C LYS A 412 22.66 -1.44 2.84
N LEU A 413 22.55 -0.88 1.64
CA LEU A 413 21.84 -1.52 0.53
C LEU A 413 22.79 -2.42 -0.27
N ASP A 414 22.33 -3.62 -0.56
CA ASP A 414 23.03 -4.59 -1.40
C ASP A 414 22.91 -4.18 -2.87
N ALA A 415 24.01 -3.68 -3.44
CA ALA A 415 24.06 -3.20 -4.82
C ALA A 415 23.76 -4.30 -5.86
N VAL A 416 24.09 -5.56 -5.55
CA VAL A 416 23.79 -6.70 -6.43
C VAL A 416 22.27 -6.93 -6.46
N MET A 417 21.61 -6.84 -5.30
CA MET A 417 20.16 -6.98 -5.21
C MET A 417 19.42 -5.86 -5.94
N LEU A 418 19.88 -4.60 -5.80
CA LEU A 418 19.32 -3.47 -6.52
C LEU A 418 19.43 -3.66 -8.04
N HIS A 419 20.62 -4.00 -8.54
CA HIS A 419 20.81 -4.19 -9.99
C HIS A 419 20.00 -5.36 -10.56
N ALA A 420 19.94 -6.48 -9.82
CA ALA A 420 19.10 -7.61 -10.20
C ALA A 420 17.61 -7.21 -10.24
N SER A 421 17.20 -6.34 -9.32
CA SER A 421 15.86 -5.81 -9.26
C SER A 421 15.51 -4.86 -10.41
N GLU A 422 16.40 -3.91 -10.74
CA GLU A 422 16.25 -3.03 -11.90
C GLU A 422 16.04 -3.84 -13.20
N THR A 423 16.80 -4.93 -13.35
CA THR A 423 16.67 -5.83 -14.50
C THR A 423 15.29 -6.48 -14.56
N ARG A 424 14.71 -6.89 -13.42
CA ARG A 424 13.36 -7.46 -13.37
C ARG A 424 12.29 -6.41 -13.65
N LEU A 425 12.41 -5.23 -13.04
CA LEU A 425 11.51 -4.09 -13.29
C LEU A 425 11.44 -3.73 -14.77
N ALA A 426 12.60 -3.66 -15.45
CA ALA A 426 12.68 -3.35 -16.88
C ALA A 426 12.04 -4.42 -17.78
N ARG A 427 12.13 -5.70 -17.39
CA ARG A 427 11.52 -6.82 -18.13
C ARG A 427 10.01 -6.91 -17.93
N SER A 428 9.53 -6.66 -16.70
CA SER A 428 8.11 -6.74 -16.37
C SER A 428 7.26 -5.65 -17.02
N PHE A 429 7.85 -4.49 -17.35
CA PHE A 429 7.15 -3.38 -17.99
C PHE A 429 7.95 -2.80 -19.16
N PRO A 430 8.03 -3.52 -20.30
CA PRO A 430 8.78 -3.06 -21.46
C PRO A 430 8.21 -1.74 -21.98
N THR A 431 9.10 -0.78 -22.25
CA THR A 431 8.81 0.55 -22.82
C THR A 431 7.98 0.55 -24.12
N GLY A 432 7.77 -0.62 -24.75
CA GLY A 432 7.02 -0.79 -26.00
C GLY A 432 5.50 -1.01 -25.87
N GLN A 433 5.00 -1.57 -24.76
CA GLN A 433 3.56 -1.95 -24.66
C GLN A 433 2.63 -0.76 -24.38
N ALA A 434 3.15 0.37 -23.88
CA ALA A 434 2.35 1.58 -23.68
C ALA A 434 1.92 2.27 -24.99
N ARG A 435 2.43 1.84 -26.16
CA ARG A 435 2.15 2.46 -27.46
C ARG A 435 0.86 1.97 -28.12
N ASP A 436 0.46 0.72 -27.91
CA ASP A 436 -0.64 0.11 -28.69
C ASP A 436 -1.99 0.14 -27.97
N ALA A 437 -2.01 0.18 -26.64
CA ALA A 437 -3.26 0.17 -25.86
C ALA A 437 -4.06 1.50 -25.96
N SER A 438 -3.40 2.62 -26.27
CA SER A 438 -4.08 3.92 -26.38
C SER A 438 -4.86 4.12 -27.70
N GLY A 439 -4.67 3.25 -28.70
CA GLY A 439 -5.26 3.40 -30.03
C GLY A 439 -6.64 2.79 -30.23
N LEU A 440 -7.13 1.92 -29.33
CA LEU A 440 -8.21 0.98 -29.67
C LEU A 440 -9.51 1.06 -28.86
N VAL A 441 -9.69 2.01 -27.94
CA VAL A 441 -10.93 2.07 -27.13
C VAL A 441 -11.76 3.31 -27.47
N ARG A 442 -12.69 3.16 -28.43
CA ARG A 442 -13.88 4.02 -28.54
C ARG A 442 -14.83 3.60 -27.42
N VAL A 443 -15.00 4.45 -26.42
CA VAL A 443 -16.05 4.32 -25.41
C VAL A 443 -17.38 4.42 -26.14
N VAL A 444 -18.19 3.36 -26.05
CA VAL A 444 -19.56 3.36 -26.58
C VAL A 444 -20.41 4.18 -25.60
N ASP A 445 -20.71 5.41 -25.97
CA ASP A 445 -21.77 6.19 -25.32
C ASP A 445 -23.08 5.41 -25.46
N ARG A 446 -23.70 5.05 -24.34
CA ARG A 446 -25.10 4.63 -24.30
C ARG A 446 -25.93 5.75 -23.70
N HIS A 447 -26.82 6.28 -24.55
CA HIS A 447 -27.96 7.11 -24.17
C HIS A 447 -28.91 6.38 -23.22
#